data_AF-A0AAD0XJW2-F1
#
_entry.id   AF-A0AAD0XJW2-F1
#
_cell.length_a   1.000
_cell.length_b   1.000
_cell.length_c   1.000
_cell.angle_alpha   90.00
_cell.angle_beta   90.00
_cell.angle_gamma   90.00
#
_symmetry.space_group_name_H-M   'P 1'
#
loop_
_entity.id
_entity.type
_entity.pdbx_description
1 polymer ?
#
loop_
_entity_poly.entity_id
_entity_poly.type
_entity_poly.pdbx_seq_one_letter_code
_entity_poly.pdbx_strand_id
1 'polypeptide(L)'
;MFFFGIASACAAVVLPEERLAQIRKAYFLRSDGLPQYALVYEDGSKCCETPPQKPVYLLNLLVYGPLELLFSEEINALIDKKFVLEVDNDSLIRSGKTHFVVMTIAPPVDQRNTYPLCFNGEPEKQAYLLALSKSKVEIVHRNMLGCDTGYEMVMYGKSLGYEVSHVGEPVEFLRVRDGKVIRQIKPVE
;
A
#
# COMPACT_ATOMS: atom_id res chain seq x y z
N MET A 1 -24.68 33.59 -17.36
CA MET A 1 -23.57 32.84 -18.00
C MET A 1 -23.23 31.69 -17.05
N PHE A 2 -23.84 30.52 -17.25
CA PHE A 2 -23.64 29.35 -16.39
C PHE A 2 -22.42 28.58 -16.90
N PHE A 3 -21.31 28.63 -16.16
CA PHE A 3 -20.22 27.69 -16.37
C PHE A 3 -20.59 26.37 -15.70
N PHE A 4 -21.08 25.41 -16.48
CA PHE A 4 -21.06 24.01 -16.10
C PHE A 4 -19.61 23.56 -16.06
N GLY A 5 -19.03 23.51 -14.86
CA GLY A 5 -17.80 22.78 -14.63
C GLY A 5 -18.05 21.30 -14.89
N ILE A 6 -17.56 20.81 -16.02
CA ILE A 6 -17.50 19.38 -16.29
C ILE A 6 -16.41 18.84 -15.35
N ALA A 7 -16.82 18.37 -14.17
CA ALA A 7 -16.01 17.44 -13.41
C ALA A 7 -15.83 16.21 -14.30
N SER A 8 -14.68 16.12 -14.97
CA SER A 8 -14.29 14.94 -15.72
C SER A 8 -14.16 13.80 -14.71
N ALA A 9 -15.24 13.05 -14.52
CA ALA A 9 -15.19 11.78 -13.81
C ALA A 9 -14.30 10.87 -14.64
N CYS A 10 -13.01 10.79 -14.29
CA CYS A 10 -12.12 9.76 -14.83
C CYS A 10 -12.82 8.42 -14.62
N ALA A 11 -13.22 7.79 -15.73
CA ALA A 11 -13.93 6.52 -15.69
C ALA A 11 -13.05 5.50 -14.94
N ALA A 12 -13.69 4.72 -14.08
CA ALA A 12 -13.01 3.65 -13.36
C ALA A 12 -12.36 2.67 -14.34
N VAL A 13 -11.09 2.34 -14.13
CA VAL A 13 -10.38 1.36 -14.97
C VAL A 13 -10.76 -0.04 -14.49
N VAL A 14 -11.42 -0.82 -15.35
CA VAL A 14 -11.92 -2.17 -15.01
C VAL A 14 -11.25 -3.21 -15.89
N LEU A 15 -10.61 -4.19 -15.29
CA LEU A 15 -10.05 -5.34 -15.99
C LEU A 15 -11.08 -6.49 -16.06
N PRO A 16 -11.32 -7.09 -17.23
CA PRO A 16 -12.19 -8.25 -17.36
C PRO A 16 -11.54 -9.51 -16.75
N GLU A 17 -12.36 -10.49 -16.36
CA GLU A 17 -11.89 -11.72 -15.71
C GLU A 17 -10.88 -12.50 -16.56
N GLU A 18 -11.05 -12.54 -17.88
CA GLU A 18 -10.09 -13.19 -18.78
C GLU A 18 -8.70 -12.56 -18.66
N ARG A 19 -8.63 -11.23 -18.56
CA ARG A 19 -7.36 -10.51 -18.41
C ARG A 19 -6.76 -10.75 -17.03
N LEU A 20 -7.57 -10.73 -15.97
CA LEU A 20 -7.12 -11.07 -14.62
C LEU A 20 -6.56 -12.49 -14.55
N ALA A 21 -7.21 -13.46 -15.21
CA ALA A 21 -6.75 -14.84 -15.28
C ALA A 21 -5.39 -14.96 -16.00
N GLN A 22 -5.13 -14.14 -17.02
CA GLN A 22 -3.81 -14.07 -17.66
C GLN A 22 -2.75 -13.48 -16.72
N ILE A 23 -3.08 -12.37 -16.05
CA ILE A 23 -2.17 -11.69 -15.11
C ILE A 23 -1.76 -12.64 -13.99
N ARG A 24 -2.73 -13.33 -13.38
CA ARG A 24 -2.49 -14.30 -12.29
C ARG A 24 -1.44 -15.37 -12.62
N LYS A 25 -1.26 -15.73 -13.90
CA LYS A 25 -0.22 -16.71 -14.33
C LYS A 25 1.20 -16.18 -14.21
N ALA A 26 1.38 -14.87 -14.17
CA ALA A 26 2.70 -14.22 -14.07
C ALA A 26 3.13 -13.94 -12.62
N TYR A 27 2.31 -14.27 -11.63
CA TYR A 27 2.58 -14.02 -10.21
C TYR A 27 2.62 -15.32 -9.42
N PHE A 28 3.50 -15.37 -8.41
CA PHE A 28 3.41 -16.37 -7.36
C PHE A 28 2.30 -15.94 -6.40
N LEU A 29 1.19 -16.68 -6.44
CA LEU A 29 0.00 -16.36 -5.67
C LEU A 29 0.06 -16.97 -4.27
N ARG A 30 -0.37 -16.22 -3.26
CA ARG A 30 -0.55 -16.74 -1.90
C ARG A 30 -1.59 -17.87 -1.89
N SER A 31 -1.40 -18.83 -0.98
CA SER A 31 -2.29 -19.98 -0.79
C SER A 31 -3.21 -19.89 0.43
N ASP A 32 -3.00 -18.89 1.29
CA ASP A 32 -3.78 -18.67 2.52
C ASP A 32 -5.16 -18.03 2.27
N GLY A 33 -5.47 -17.65 1.03
CA GLY A 33 -6.74 -17.04 0.64
C GLY A 33 -6.89 -15.57 1.04
N LEU A 34 -5.84 -14.94 1.60
CA LEU A 34 -5.83 -13.51 1.87
C LEU A 34 -5.57 -12.73 0.57
N PRO A 35 -6.21 -11.56 0.39
CA PRO A 35 -5.93 -10.67 -0.74
C PRO A 35 -4.43 -10.49 -0.99
N GLN A 36 -4.05 -10.41 -2.27
CA GLN A 36 -2.68 -10.13 -2.66
C GLN A 36 -2.70 -8.97 -3.65
N TYR A 37 -2.03 -7.89 -3.28
CA TYR A 37 -1.99 -6.65 -4.03
C TYR A 37 -0.68 -6.52 -4.82
N ALA A 38 -0.80 -6.01 -6.04
CA ALA A 38 0.32 -5.68 -6.91
C ALA A 38 0.11 -4.32 -7.58
N LEU A 39 1.23 -3.63 -7.87
CA LEU A 39 1.23 -2.42 -8.69
C LEU A 39 1.24 -2.80 -10.17
N VAL A 40 0.29 -2.26 -10.93
CA VAL A 40 0.10 -2.54 -12.36
C VAL A 40 -0.23 -1.27 -13.12
N TYR A 41 0.00 -1.28 -14.43
CA TYR A 41 -0.56 -0.27 -15.33
C TYR A 41 -2.04 -0.56 -15.63
N GLU A 42 -2.70 0.37 -16.34
CA GLU A 42 -4.13 0.28 -16.70
C GLU A 42 -4.53 -1.03 -17.42
N ASP A 43 -3.61 -1.63 -18.18
CA ASP A 43 -3.81 -2.87 -18.92
C ASP A 43 -3.48 -4.14 -18.10
N GLY A 44 -3.15 -3.95 -16.83
CA GLY A 44 -2.75 -4.98 -15.88
C GLY A 44 -1.35 -5.53 -16.08
N SER A 45 -0.54 -4.95 -16.98
CA SER A 45 0.88 -5.29 -17.08
C SER A 45 1.65 -4.84 -15.83
N LYS A 46 2.73 -5.56 -15.53
CA LYS A 46 3.52 -5.36 -14.31
C LYS A 46 4.19 -3.97 -14.34
N CYS A 47 4.04 -3.23 -13.25
CA CYS A 47 4.77 -1.99 -12.98
C CYS A 47 6.14 -2.30 -12.33
N CYS A 48 7.14 -1.41 -12.32
CA CYS A 48 7.20 -0.08 -12.89
C CYS A 48 8.52 0.03 -13.65
N GLU A 49 8.43 0.28 -14.95
CA GLU A 49 9.58 0.84 -15.66
C GLU A 49 9.80 2.25 -15.08
N THR A 50 11.04 2.61 -14.74
CA THR A 50 11.35 3.91 -14.14
C THR A 50 11.95 4.85 -15.19
N PRO A 51 11.35 6.02 -15.47
CA PRO A 51 10.11 6.57 -14.91
C PRO A 51 8.84 5.97 -15.57
N PRO A 52 7.72 5.88 -14.83
CA PRO A 52 6.46 5.39 -15.40
C PRO A 52 5.96 6.35 -16.48
N GLN A 53 5.57 5.83 -17.63
CA GLN A 53 4.95 6.63 -18.69
C GLN A 53 3.42 6.67 -18.59
N LYS A 54 2.84 5.92 -17.65
CA LYS A 54 1.40 5.72 -17.49
C LYS A 54 1.04 5.68 -16.01
N PRO A 55 -0.19 6.06 -15.64
CA PRO A 55 -0.69 5.90 -14.29
C PRO A 55 -0.58 4.46 -13.79
N VAL A 56 -0.26 4.34 -12.51
CA VAL A 56 -0.10 3.09 -11.78
C VAL A 56 -1.28 2.89 -10.85
N TYR A 57 -1.72 1.64 -10.77
CA TYR A 57 -2.87 1.22 -9.97
C TYR A 57 -2.51 0.05 -9.08
N LEU A 58 -3.29 -0.14 -8.02
CA LEU A 58 -3.26 -1.34 -7.19
C LEU A 58 -4.32 -2.34 -7.69
N LEU A 59 -3.89 -3.58 -7.88
CA LEU A 59 -4.71 -4.71 -8.31
C LEU A 59 -4.75 -5.78 -7.22
N ASN A 60 -5.94 -6.24 -6.84
CA ASN A 60 -6.10 -7.44 -6.01
C ASN A 60 -6.09 -8.70 -6.89
N LEU A 61 -4.99 -9.45 -6.85
CA LEU A 61 -4.75 -10.63 -7.67
C LEU A 61 -5.67 -11.81 -7.37
N LEU A 62 -6.28 -11.87 -6.18
CA LEU A 62 -7.08 -13.03 -5.75
C LEU A 62 -8.60 -12.84 -5.85
N VAL A 63 -9.08 -11.70 -6.37
CA VAL A 63 -10.52 -11.48 -6.60
C VAL A 63 -10.90 -11.97 -7.98
N TYR A 64 -11.96 -12.77 -8.07
CA TYR A 64 -12.57 -13.23 -9.32
C TYR A 64 -13.68 -12.28 -9.81
N GLY A 65 -13.87 -12.24 -11.12
CA GLY A 65 -14.80 -11.37 -11.82
C GLY A 65 -14.13 -10.07 -12.29
N PRO A 66 -14.86 -9.24 -13.07
CA PRO A 66 -14.34 -7.94 -13.47
C PRO A 66 -13.93 -7.12 -12.24
N LEU A 67 -12.72 -6.56 -12.26
CA LEU A 67 -12.16 -5.86 -11.12
C LEU A 67 -11.79 -4.43 -11.49
N GLU A 68 -12.29 -3.50 -10.69
CA GLU A 68 -11.88 -2.11 -10.72
C GLU A 68 -10.49 -1.95 -10.10
N LEU A 69 -9.59 -1.32 -10.85
CA LEU A 69 -8.24 -0.99 -10.39
C LEU A 69 -8.28 0.20 -9.43
N LEU A 70 -7.50 0.13 -8.36
CA LEU A 70 -7.48 1.17 -7.34
C LEU A 70 -6.41 2.21 -7.67
N PHE A 71 -6.83 3.45 -7.89
CA PHE A 71 -5.94 4.59 -8.14
C PHE A 71 -5.62 5.35 -6.86
N SER A 72 -4.41 5.91 -6.78
CA SER A 72 -4.00 6.84 -5.74
C SER A 72 -3.06 7.88 -6.34
N GLU A 73 -3.46 9.16 -6.29
CA GLU A 73 -2.64 10.28 -6.73
C GLU A 73 -1.29 10.33 -5.99
N GLU A 74 -1.32 10.03 -4.70
CA GLU A 74 -0.10 10.08 -3.88
C GLU A 74 0.88 8.95 -4.21
N ILE A 75 0.38 7.74 -4.48
CA ILE A 75 1.24 6.63 -4.93
C ILE A 75 1.87 6.98 -6.28
N ASN A 76 1.09 7.53 -7.21
CA ASN A 76 1.61 7.94 -8.51
C ASN A 76 2.67 9.04 -8.38
N ALA A 77 2.44 10.04 -7.53
CA ALA A 77 3.42 11.10 -7.26
C ALA A 77 4.74 10.56 -6.69
N LEU A 78 4.71 9.48 -5.90
CA LEU A 78 5.93 8.81 -5.41
C LEU A 78 6.66 8.09 -6.56
N ILE A 79 5.95 7.37 -7.42
CA ILE A 79 6.56 6.66 -8.56
C ILE A 79 7.11 7.65 -9.59
N ASP A 80 6.45 8.78 -9.83
CA ASP A 80 6.93 9.86 -10.71
C ASP A 80 8.26 10.46 -10.20
N LYS A 81 8.42 10.53 -8.87
CA LYS A 81 9.67 10.89 -8.21
C LYS A 81 10.69 9.75 -8.15
N LYS A 82 10.44 8.64 -8.86
CA LYS A 82 11.28 7.44 -8.99
C LYS A 82 11.48 6.66 -7.70
N PHE A 83 10.62 6.81 -6.69
CA PHE A 83 10.66 5.94 -5.52
C PHE A 83 10.32 4.50 -5.91
N VAL A 84 10.98 3.55 -5.26
CA VAL A 84 10.69 2.13 -5.40
C VAL A 84 9.62 1.77 -4.37
N LEU A 85 8.46 1.33 -4.85
CA LEU A 85 7.31 1.00 -4.01
C LEU A 85 7.08 -0.52 -4.00
N GLU A 86 6.86 -1.08 -2.81
CA GLU A 86 6.57 -2.49 -2.65
C GLU A 86 5.45 -2.68 -1.62
N VAL A 87 4.42 -3.46 -1.99
CA VAL A 87 3.30 -3.78 -1.11
C VAL A 87 3.68 -5.02 -0.29
N ASP A 88 3.77 -4.86 1.03
CA ASP A 88 3.99 -5.96 1.96
C ASP A 88 2.68 -6.73 2.16
N ASN A 89 2.47 -7.73 1.32
CA ASN A 89 1.30 -8.58 1.38
C ASN A 89 1.23 -9.46 2.65
N ASP A 90 2.32 -9.67 3.38
CA ASP A 90 2.33 -10.43 4.63
C ASP A 90 1.78 -9.62 5.81
N SER A 91 1.81 -8.29 5.70
CA SER A 91 1.18 -7.38 6.66
C SER A 91 -0.34 -7.25 6.54
N LEU A 92 -0.99 -7.98 5.64
CA LEU A 92 -2.38 -7.68 5.28
C LEU A 92 -3.38 -8.07 6.38
N ILE A 93 -4.18 -7.09 6.82
CA ILE A 93 -5.32 -7.27 7.72
C ILE A 93 -6.63 -6.99 6.98
N ARG A 94 -7.58 -7.92 7.05
CA ARG A 94 -8.95 -7.70 6.58
C ARG A 94 -9.89 -7.29 7.72
N SER A 95 -10.60 -6.18 7.54
CA SER A 95 -11.68 -5.76 8.45
C SER A 95 -12.94 -5.41 7.65
N GLY A 96 -13.91 -6.32 7.68
CA GLY A 96 -15.11 -6.21 6.85
C GLY A 96 -14.77 -6.21 5.35
N LYS A 97 -15.03 -5.07 4.69
CA LYS A 97 -14.78 -4.84 3.25
C LYS A 97 -13.51 -4.03 2.97
N THR A 98 -12.78 -3.64 4.01
CA THR A 98 -11.55 -2.86 3.90
C THR A 98 -10.36 -3.77 4.17
N HIS A 99 -9.32 -3.66 3.35
CA HIS A 99 -8.03 -4.30 3.59
C HIS A 99 -7.04 -3.24 4.05
N PHE A 100 -6.25 -3.58 5.05
CA PHE A 100 -5.16 -2.77 5.55
C PHE A 100 -3.87 -3.45 5.16
N VAL A 101 -2.95 -2.73 4.55
CA VAL A 101 -1.68 -3.29 4.07
C VAL A 101 -0.60 -2.23 4.12
N VAL A 102 0.61 -2.64 4.49
CA VAL A 102 1.77 -1.76 4.50
C VAL A 102 2.39 -1.70 3.11
N MET A 103 2.77 -0.50 2.68
CA MET A 103 3.55 -0.27 1.47
C MET A 103 4.88 0.36 1.86
N THR A 104 5.98 -0.30 1.52
CA THR A 104 7.33 0.23 1.71
C THR A 104 7.71 1.15 0.56
N ILE A 105 8.51 2.17 0.88
CA ILE A 105 8.91 3.25 0.01
C ILE A 105 10.42 3.39 0.16
N ALA A 106 11.16 2.95 -0.85
CA ALA A 106 12.61 3.07 -0.88
C ALA A 106 13.05 4.16 -1.86
N PRO A 107 14.15 4.88 -1.55
CA PRO A 107 14.70 5.89 -2.45
C PRO A 107 15.02 5.37 -3.85
N PRO A 108 15.03 6.24 -4.87
CA PRO A 108 15.47 5.88 -6.22
C PRO A 108 16.86 5.24 -6.21
N VAL A 109 17.05 4.16 -6.97
CA VAL A 109 18.32 3.40 -6.98
C VAL A 109 19.52 4.27 -7.35
N ASP A 110 19.33 5.20 -8.27
CA ASP A 110 20.32 6.16 -8.76
C ASP A 110 20.63 7.30 -7.78
N GLN A 111 19.79 7.51 -6.76
CA GLN A 111 19.92 8.60 -5.80
C GLN A 111 20.09 8.12 -4.35
N ARG A 112 20.30 6.82 -4.12
CA ARG A 112 20.41 6.24 -2.77
C ARG A 112 21.37 7.00 -1.84
N ASN A 113 22.52 7.44 -2.37
CA ASN A 113 23.56 8.12 -1.58
C ASN A 113 23.20 9.55 -1.17
N THR A 114 22.10 10.12 -1.68
CA THR A 114 21.64 11.47 -1.30
C THR A 114 20.58 11.46 -0.21
N TYR A 115 20.13 10.27 0.21
CA TYR A 115 19.15 10.11 1.29
C TYR A 115 19.86 9.83 2.61
N PRO A 116 19.24 10.17 3.77
CA PRO A 116 19.75 9.77 5.07
C PRO A 116 20.03 8.27 5.11
N LEU A 117 21.16 7.89 5.72
CA LEU A 117 21.54 6.50 5.89
C LEU A 117 21.20 6.06 7.31
N CYS A 118 20.66 4.85 7.44
CA CYS A 118 20.52 4.20 8.73
C CYS A 118 21.90 3.74 9.25
N PHE A 119 21.96 3.32 10.52
CA PHE A 119 23.22 2.88 11.15
C PHE A 119 23.91 1.73 10.41
N ASN A 120 23.15 0.90 9.70
CA ASN A 120 23.66 -0.20 8.87
C ASN A 120 24.20 0.26 7.50
N GLY A 121 24.19 1.55 7.19
CA GLY A 121 24.66 2.13 5.93
C GLY A 121 23.65 2.05 4.78
N GLU A 122 22.46 1.47 4.99
CA GLU A 122 21.40 1.45 3.98
C GLU A 122 20.65 2.78 3.95
N PRO A 123 20.20 3.25 2.77
CA PRO A 123 19.32 4.41 2.68
C PRO A 123 18.04 4.20 3.47
N GLU A 124 17.60 5.23 4.18
CA GLU A 124 16.36 5.19 4.94
C GLU A 124 15.18 4.85 4.04
N LYS A 125 14.43 3.82 4.46
CA LYS A 125 13.16 3.42 3.85
C LYS A 125 12.03 3.92 4.72
N GLN A 126 10.93 4.32 4.07
CA GLN A 126 9.69 4.66 4.74
C GLN A 126 8.64 3.57 4.48
N ALA A 127 7.55 3.58 5.25
CA ALA A 127 6.40 2.74 4.92
C ALA A 127 5.09 3.38 5.36
N TYR A 128 4.07 3.25 4.51
CA TYR A 128 2.73 3.77 4.74
C TYR A 128 1.76 2.62 5.02
N LEU A 129 0.83 2.82 5.95
CA LEU A 129 -0.34 1.94 6.10
C LEU A 129 -1.44 2.45 5.18
N LEU A 130 -1.86 1.58 4.26
CA LEU A 130 -2.93 1.84 3.32
C LEU A 130 -4.23 1.17 3.79
N ALA A 131 -5.35 1.89 3.67
CA ALA A 131 -6.68 1.33 3.73
C ALA A 131 -7.25 1.23 2.30
N LEU A 132 -7.49 0.00 1.86
CA LEU A 132 -7.95 -0.35 0.53
C LEU A 132 -9.41 -0.80 0.61
N SER A 133 -10.29 -0.08 -0.07
CA SER A 133 -11.69 -0.44 -0.24
C SER A 133 -12.00 -0.61 -1.73
N LYS A 134 -13.26 -0.90 -2.09
CA LYS A 134 -13.66 -1.27 -3.46
C LYS A 134 -13.14 -0.31 -4.55
N SER A 135 -13.10 0.99 -4.28
CA SER A 135 -12.77 2.02 -5.28
C SER A 135 -11.85 3.11 -4.72
N LYS A 136 -11.24 2.89 -3.54
CA LYS A 136 -10.45 3.93 -2.86
C LYS A 136 -9.24 3.32 -2.16
N VAL A 137 -8.11 4.02 -2.32
CA VAL A 137 -6.91 3.90 -1.51
C VAL A 137 -6.84 5.11 -0.57
N GLU A 138 -6.61 4.87 0.71
CA GLU A 138 -6.39 5.93 1.70
C GLU A 138 -5.12 5.64 2.51
N ILE A 139 -4.24 6.63 2.65
CA ILE A 139 -3.07 6.51 3.52
C ILE A 139 -3.53 6.89 4.93
N VAL A 140 -3.62 5.88 5.80
CA VAL A 140 -4.13 6.05 7.17
C VAL A 140 -2.98 6.20 8.19
N HIS A 141 -1.75 5.85 7.82
CA HIS A 141 -0.54 6.13 8.61
C HIS A 141 0.69 6.24 7.70
N ARG A 142 1.65 7.13 8.00
CA ARG A 142 2.82 7.42 7.14
C ARG A 142 4.17 6.94 7.70
N ASN A 143 4.25 6.67 8.99
CA ASN A 143 5.51 6.41 9.67
C ASN A 143 5.52 4.98 10.22
N MET A 144 5.32 3.99 9.35
CA MET A 144 5.34 2.57 9.74
C MET A 144 6.77 2.01 9.81
N LEU A 145 7.72 2.61 9.09
CA LEU A 145 9.10 2.16 8.98
C LEU A 145 10.02 3.39 8.83
N GLY A 146 11.24 3.29 9.34
CA GLY A 146 12.31 4.29 9.29
C GLY A 146 13.59 3.71 9.89
N CYS A 147 14.66 4.51 10.01
CA CYS A 147 15.89 4.00 10.63
C CYS A 147 15.72 3.58 12.09
N ASP A 148 14.88 4.32 12.82
CA ASP A 148 14.57 4.09 14.23
C ASP A 148 13.12 3.64 14.42
N THR A 149 12.44 3.19 13.35
CA THR A 149 11.02 2.85 13.38
C THR A 149 10.78 1.50 12.71
N GLY A 150 10.03 0.62 13.36
CA GLY A 150 9.61 -0.66 12.80
C GLY A 150 8.13 -0.92 13.02
N TYR A 151 7.57 -1.85 12.25
CA TYR A 151 6.21 -2.33 12.47
C TYR A 151 6.15 -3.86 12.57
N GLU A 152 5.15 -4.33 13.29
CA GLU A 152 4.78 -5.75 13.33
C GLU A 152 3.25 -5.88 13.24
N MET A 153 2.78 -6.89 12.50
CA MET A 153 1.36 -7.25 12.49
C MET A 153 1.04 -8.08 13.74
N VAL A 154 0.03 -7.66 14.50
CA VAL A 154 -0.26 -8.23 15.81
C VAL A 154 -1.66 -8.82 15.86
N MET A 155 -1.75 -10.07 16.35
CA MET A 155 -2.98 -10.85 16.48
C MET A 155 -3.28 -11.28 17.94
N TYR A 156 -2.71 -10.60 18.94
CA TYR A 156 -2.84 -11.02 20.34
C TYR A 156 -4.25 -10.81 20.92
N GLY A 157 -4.81 -11.89 21.48
CA GLY A 157 -5.78 -11.88 22.59
C GLY A 157 -7.19 -11.31 22.33
N LYS A 158 -7.41 -10.56 21.24
CA LYS A 158 -8.69 -10.11 20.61
C LYS A 158 -8.53 -8.86 19.73
N SER A 159 -7.36 -8.18 19.73
CA SER A 159 -7.17 -6.94 18.99
C SER A 159 -6.22 -7.15 17.82
N LEU A 160 -6.77 -7.12 16.61
CA LEU A 160 -6.05 -7.19 15.35
C LEU A 160 -5.52 -5.79 15.00
N GLY A 161 -4.26 -5.66 14.60
CA GLY A 161 -3.69 -4.36 14.24
C GLY A 161 -2.20 -4.40 13.95
N TYR A 162 -1.58 -3.23 14.01
CA TYR A 162 -0.14 -3.07 13.82
C TYR A 162 0.47 -2.43 15.06
N GLU A 163 1.59 -2.96 15.53
CA GLU A 163 2.45 -2.26 16.48
C GLU A 163 3.51 -1.51 15.70
N VAL A 164 3.69 -0.24 16.01
CA VAL A 164 4.72 0.63 15.45
C VAL A 164 5.63 1.03 16.61
N SER A 165 6.88 0.58 16.56
CA SER A 165 7.88 0.86 17.58
C SER A 165 8.81 1.96 17.07
N HIS A 166 9.11 2.92 17.94
CA HIS A 166 10.12 3.95 17.71
C HIS A 166 11.20 3.84 18.79
N VAL A 167 12.47 3.95 18.42
CA VAL A 167 13.57 3.90 19.39
C VAL A 167 13.40 5.02 20.42
N GLY A 168 13.28 4.66 21.69
CA GLY A 168 13.16 5.62 22.79
C GLY A 168 11.76 6.21 23.00
N GLU A 169 10.74 5.75 22.26
CA GLU A 169 9.34 6.20 22.46
C GLU A 169 8.42 5.03 22.85
N PRO A 170 7.23 5.31 23.42
CA PRO A 170 6.23 4.29 23.65
C PRO A 170 5.74 3.65 22.35
N VAL A 171 5.48 2.34 22.38
CA VAL A 171 4.94 1.62 21.22
C VAL A 171 3.55 2.14 20.87
N GLU A 172 3.36 2.49 19.61
CA GLU A 172 2.05 2.83 19.06
C GLU A 172 1.34 1.55 18.59
N PHE A 173 0.08 1.40 18.94
CA PHE A 173 -0.78 0.34 18.46
C PHE A 173 -1.88 0.92 17.55
N LEU A 174 -1.78 0.61 16.27
CA LEU A 174 -2.76 0.89 15.24
C LEU A 174 -3.80 -0.24 15.19
N ARG A 175 -4.79 -0.15 16.07
CA ARG A 175 -5.84 -1.16 16.18
C ARG A 175 -6.79 -1.09 14.99
N VAL A 176 -6.95 -2.19 14.28
CA VAL A 176 -7.93 -2.32 13.20
C VAL A 176 -9.25 -2.85 13.75
N ARG A 177 -10.32 -2.07 13.60
CA ARG A 177 -11.66 -2.45 14.07
C ARG A 177 -12.74 -1.80 13.21
N ASP A 178 -13.76 -2.58 12.84
CA ASP A 178 -14.95 -2.10 12.13
C ASP A 178 -14.62 -1.28 10.88
N GLY A 179 -13.60 -1.72 10.10
CA GLY A 179 -13.15 -1.04 8.89
C GLY A 179 -12.38 0.27 9.11
N LYS A 180 -11.93 0.54 10.34
CA LYS A 180 -11.16 1.74 10.72
C LYS A 180 -9.88 1.38 11.46
N VAL A 181 -8.95 2.33 11.50
CA VAL A 181 -7.77 2.29 12.37
C VAL A 181 -8.02 3.20 13.57
N ILE A 182 -7.76 2.68 14.77
CA ILE A 182 -7.80 3.42 16.03
C ILE A 182 -6.37 3.45 16.59
N ARG A 183 -5.81 4.64 16.70
CA ARG A 183 -4.50 4.87 17.30
C ARG A 183 -4.57 4.75 18.82
N GLN A 184 -3.75 3.89 19.40
CA GLN A 184 -3.61 3.72 20.84
C GLN A 184 -2.13 3.74 21.20
N ILE A 185 -1.71 4.57 22.16
CA ILE A 185 -0.33 4.52 22.65
C ILE A 185 -0.29 3.48 23.78
N LYS A 186 0.56 2.45 23.66
CA LYS A 186 0.78 1.53 24.78
C LYS A 186 1.58 2.25 25.86
N PRO A 187 1.19 2.14 27.15
CA PRO A 187 2.06 2.61 28.23
C PRO A 187 3.39 1.85 28.17
N VAL A 188 4.50 2.57 28.41
CA VAL A 188 5.79 1.92 28.69
C VAL A 188 5.65 1.31 30.08
N GLU A 189 5.75 -0.03 30.19
CA GLU A 189 5.83 -0.73 31.48
C GLU A 189 7.17 -0.49 32.17
#